data_AF-A0A271VPD1-F1
#
_entry.id   AF-A0A271VPD1-F1
#
_cell.length_a   1.000
_cell.length_b   1.000
_cell.length_c   1.000
_cell.angle_alpha   90.00
_cell.angle_beta   90.00
_cell.angle_gamma   90.00
#
_symmetry.space_group_name_H-M   'P 1'
#
loop_
_entity.id
_entity.type
_entity.pdbx_description
1 polymer ?
#
loop_
_entity_poly.entity_id
_entity_poly.type
_entity_poly.pdbx_seq_one_letter_code
_entity_poly.pdbx_strand_id
1 'polypeptide(L)'
;MKLRLSKTLPAIFIAFVFVQSLFYKFSGSYETQFIFKTLGGWSGFTWFGDWGAYLIGSAELIASILLFTRWHGVGALMSVGIMSGAIFFHLFTPLGVVMPEFNEVGEMIGTDGGLLFIMACLVWLCGAYLTLRDWRSVNSSLRNIIGGI
;
A
#
# COMPACT_ATOMS: atom_id res chain seq x y z
N MET A 1 -1.66 11.58 -31.90
CA MET A 1 -1.66 12.27 -30.59
C MET A 1 -0.90 11.42 -29.58
N LYS A 2 0.35 11.75 -29.22
CA LYS A 2 1.05 11.03 -28.13
C LYS A 2 0.38 11.43 -26.81
N LEU A 3 -0.41 10.54 -26.20
CA LEU A 3 -0.91 10.77 -24.85
C LEU A 3 0.30 10.96 -23.91
N ARG A 4 0.57 12.21 -23.51
CA ARG A 4 1.52 12.50 -22.43
C ARG A 4 0.79 12.22 -21.12
N LEU A 5 0.69 10.94 -20.79
CA LEU A 5 -0.03 10.47 -19.63
C LEU A 5 0.73 10.95 -18.36
N SER A 6 0.04 11.74 -17.54
CA SER A 6 0.62 12.46 -16.40
C SER A 6 1.13 11.48 -15.34
N LYS A 7 2.34 11.72 -14.82
CA LYS A 7 2.89 10.95 -13.67
C LYS A 7 2.45 11.50 -12.32
N THR A 8 2.11 12.78 -12.29
CA THR A 8 1.89 13.52 -11.04
C THR A 8 0.57 13.12 -10.38
N LEU A 9 -0.49 12.97 -11.17
CA LEU A 9 -1.81 12.65 -10.64
C LEU A 9 -1.85 11.26 -9.96
N PRO A 10 -1.36 10.16 -10.59
CA PRO A 10 -1.29 8.87 -9.91
C PRO A 10 -0.37 8.90 -8.68
N ALA A 11 0.73 9.65 -8.72
CA ALA A 11 1.64 9.77 -7.58
C ALA A 11 0.98 10.47 -6.38
N ILE A 12 0.25 11.56 -6.62
CA ILE A 12 -0.53 12.26 -5.58
C ILE A 12 -1.60 11.34 -5.02
N PHE A 13 -2.33 10.61 -5.87
CA PHE A 13 -3.35 9.69 -5.43
C PHE A 13 -2.77 8.59 -4.52
N ILE A 14 -1.70 7.92 -4.93
CA ILE A 14 -1.04 6.89 -4.12
C ILE A 14 -0.59 7.46 -2.77
N ALA A 15 0.11 8.61 -2.79
CA ALA A 15 0.63 9.21 -1.58
C ALA A 15 -0.49 9.66 -0.62
N PHE A 16 -1.59 10.20 -1.16
CA PHE A 16 -2.77 10.54 -0.36
C PHE A 16 -3.32 9.32 0.38
N VAL A 17 -3.53 8.20 -0.32
CA VAL A 17 -4.07 6.96 0.27
C VAL A 17 -3.11 6.38 1.31
N PHE A 18 -1.81 6.33 1.00
CA PHE A 18 -0.79 5.83 1.92
C PHE A 18 -0.72 6.68 3.18
N VAL A 19 -0.56 8.00 3.05
CA VAL A 19 -0.47 8.94 4.18
C VAL A 19 -1.73 8.90 5.04
N GLN A 20 -2.92 8.86 4.44
CA GLN A 20 -4.16 8.74 5.20
C GLN A 20 -4.23 7.42 5.97
N SER A 21 -3.75 6.32 5.39
CA SER A 21 -3.74 5.02 6.09
C SER A 21 -2.77 4.98 7.27
N LEU A 22 -1.75 5.86 7.32
CA LEU A 22 -0.77 5.90 8.41
C LEU A 22 -1.40 6.26 9.75
N PHE A 23 -2.43 7.12 9.75
CA PHE A 23 -3.13 7.48 10.99
C PHE A 23 -3.67 6.23 11.70
N TYR A 24 -4.26 5.29 10.96
CA TYR A 24 -4.77 4.03 11.51
C TYR A 24 -3.61 3.13 11.98
N LYS A 25 -2.58 2.97 11.14
CA LYS A 25 -1.46 2.05 11.41
C LYS A 25 -0.59 2.46 12.61
N PHE A 26 -0.41 3.75 12.84
CA PHE A 26 0.42 4.26 13.95
C PHE A 26 -0.38 4.63 15.20
N SER A 27 -1.70 4.79 15.13
CA SER A 27 -2.56 5.02 16.31
C SER A 27 -2.97 3.75 17.04
N GLY A 28 -2.79 2.59 16.41
CA GLY A 28 -3.25 1.32 16.98
C GLY A 28 -4.77 1.14 16.89
N SER A 29 -5.40 1.63 15.82
CA SER A 29 -6.85 1.50 15.60
C SER A 29 -7.32 0.04 15.65
N TYR A 30 -8.57 -0.20 16.05
CA TYR A 30 -9.12 -1.55 16.14
C TYR A 30 -9.16 -2.25 14.77
N GLU A 31 -9.41 -1.52 13.69
CA GLU A 31 -9.35 -2.03 12.31
C GLU A 31 -7.94 -2.55 11.98
N THR A 32 -6.92 -1.76 12.33
CA THR A 32 -5.52 -2.12 12.11
C THR A 32 -5.18 -3.37 12.92
N GLN A 33 -5.54 -3.40 14.20
CA GLN A 33 -5.27 -4.55 15.06
C GLN A 33 -5.97 -5.80 14.53
N PHE A 34 -7.23 -5.69 14.08
CA PHE A 34 -7.97 -6.79 13.48
C PHE A 34 -7.23 -7.37 12.28
N ILE A 35 -6.81 -6.53 11.32
CA ILE A 35 -6.10 -6.97 10.12
C ILE A 35 -4.82 -7.71 10.48
N PHE A 36 -3.93 -7.08 11.26
CA PHE A 36 -2.61 -7.65 11.52
C PHE A 36 -2.67 -8.85 12.46
N LYS A 37 -3.49 -8.84 13.51
CA LYS A 37 -3.65 -10.01 14.40
C LYS A 37 -4.26 -11.21 13.67
N THR A 38 -5.19 -10.97 12.72
CA THR A 38 -5.74 -12.04 11.87
C THR A 38 -4.64 -12.68 11.02
N LEU A 39 -3.79 -11.88 10.37
CA LEU A 39 -2.67 -12.38 9.57
C LEU A 39 -1.57 -13.03 10.42
N GLY A 40 -1.25 -12.46 11.59
CA GLY A 40 -0.29 -13.03 12.53
C GLY A 40 -0.73 -14.39 13.07
N GLY A 41 -2.01 -14.52 13.42
CA GLY A 41 -2.61 -15.79 13.84
C GLY A 41 -2.65 -16.83 12.72
N TRP A 42 -3.08 -16.44 11.52
CA TRP A 42 -3.13 -17.33 10.35
C TRP A 42 -1.75 -17.84 9.93
N SER A 43 -0.75 -16.96 9.87
CA SER A 43 0.58 -17.30 9.38
C SER A 43 1.45 -18.02 10.42
N GLY A 44 1.07 -17.98 11.71
CA GLY A 44 1.91 -18.41 12.82
C GLY A 44 3.02 -17.42 13.20
N PHE A 45 3.18 -16.32 12.44
CA PHE A 45 4.10 -15.24 12.76
C PHE A 45 3.42 -14.22 13.68
N THR A 46 3.26 -14.56 14.96
CA THR A 46 2.58 -13.69 15.94
C THR A 46 3.20 -12.29 16.04
N TRP A 47 4.53 -12.18 15.89
CA TRP A 47 5.23 -10.90 15.85
C TRP A 47 4.70 -9.97 14.74
N PHE A 48 4.22 -10.52 13.62
CA PHE A 48 3.63 -9.74 12.54
C PHE A 48 2.26 -9.16 12.94
N GLY A 49 1.55 -9.81 13.85
CA GLY A 49 0.32 -9.27 14.43
C GLY A 49 0.54 -8.02 15.28
N ASP A 50 1.69 -7.95 15.97
CA ASP A 50 2.02 -6.82 16.86
C ASP A 50 2.77 -5.70 16.13
N TRP A 51 3.67 -6.07 15.20
CA TRP A 51 4.59 -5.12 14.56
C TRP A 51 4.34 -4.89 13.07
N GLY A 52 3.52 -5.72 12.43
CA GLY A 52 3.30 -5.66 10.98
C GLY A 52 2.72 -4.32 10.53
N ALA A 53 1.83 -3.73 11.32
CA ALA A 53 1.24 -2.41 11.03
C ALA A 53 2.31 -1.32 10.90
N TYR A 54 3.24 -1.27 11.85
CA TYR A 54 4.34 -0.31 11.85
C TYR A 54 5.32 -0.55 10.69
N LEU A 55 5.60 -1.82 10.37
CA LEU A 55 6.46 -2.19 9.25
C LEU A 55 5.87 -1.73 7.91
N ILE A 56 4.60 -2.06 7.65
CA ILE A 56 3.90 -1.69 6.42
C ILE A 56 3.71 -0.16 6.35
N GLY A 57 3.28 0.48 7.45
CA GLY A 57 3.11 1.93 7.50
C GLY A 57 4.42 2.69 7.24
N SER A 58 5.55 2.20 7.75
CA SER A 58 6.86 2.79 7.47
C SER A 58 7.23 2.64 5.99
N ALA A 59 6.97 1.48 5.38
CA ALA A 59 7.20 1.25 3.96
C ALA A 59 6.33 2.15 3.07
N GLU A 60 5.06 2.35 3.43
CA GLU A 60 4.14 3.26 2.73
C GLU A 60 4.57 4.73 2.85
N LEU A 61 5.06 5.16 4.02
CA LEU A 61 5.60 6.51 4.20
C LEU A 61 6.84 6.73 3.30
N ILE A 62 7.77 5.78 3.30
CA ILE A 62 8.96 5.83 2.43
C ILE A 62 8.54 5.89 0.96
N ALA A 63 7.64 5.00 0.52
CA ALA A 63 7.14 4.99 -0.85
C ALA A 63 6.51 6.34 -1.24
N SER A 64 5.70 6.92 -0.34
CA SER A 64 5.05 8.23 -0.54
C SER A 64 6.07 9.35 -0.73
N ILE A 65 7.15 9.37 0.06
CA ILE A 65 8.24 10.34 -0.09
C ILE A 65 8.95 10.13 -1.43
N LEU A 66 9.36 8.89 -1.73
CA LEU A 66 10.16 8.58 -2.93
C LEU A 66 9.44 8.94 -4.23
N LEU A 67 8.10 8.82 -4.28
CA LEU A 67 7.27 9.19 -5.43
C LEU A 67 7.47 10.65 -5.90
N PHE A 68 7.93 11.55 -5.03
CA PHE A 68 8.18 12.96 -5.37
C PHE A 68 9.67 13.33 -5.47
N THR A 69 10.56 12.33 -5.47
CA THR A 69 12.01 12.53 -5.59
C THR A 69 12.54 12.01 -6.92
N ARG A 70 13.87 12.09 -7.12
CA ARG A 70 14.56 11.41 -8.22
C ARG A 70 14.40 9.89 -8.22
N TRP A 71 13.98 9.30 -7.10
CA TRP A 71 13.72 7.87 -6.94
C TRP A 71 12.25 7.49 -7.19
N HIS A 72 11.54 8.30 -7.98
CA HIS A 72 10.12 8.09 -8.30
C HIS A 72 9.78 6.65 -8.73
N GLY A 73 10.60 6.03 -9.58
CA GLY A 73 10.37 4.65 -10.02
C GLY A 73 10.49 3.63 -8.89
N VAL A 74 11.39 3.86 -7.93
CA VAL A 74 11.52 3.02 -6.72
C VAL A 74 10.27 3.16 -5.86
N GLY A 75 9.81 4.40 -5.61
CA GLY A 75 8.57 4.64 -4.88
C GLY A 75 7.36 3.96 -5.54
N ALA A 76 7.25 4.05 -6.86
CA ALA A 76 6.19 3.37 -7.62
C ALA A 76 6.25 1.84 -7.48
N LEU A 77 7.45 1.26 -7.59
CA LEU A 77 7.65 -0.19 -7.44
C LEU A 77 7.34 -0.65 -6.01
N MET A 78 7.73 0.12 -4.99
CA MET A 78 7.37 -0.14 -3.61
C MET A 78 5.84 -0.14 -3.42
N SER A 79 5.13 0.83 -3.98
CA SER A 79 3.66 0.87 -3.93
C SER A 79 3.04 -0.39 -4.54
N VAL A 80 3.55 -0.87 -5.67
CA VAL A 80 3.11 -2.14 -6.27
C VAL A 80 3.37 -3.31 -5.33
N GLY A 81 4.56 -3.40 -4.75
CA GLY A 81 4.93 -4.48 -3.84
C GLY A 81 4.03 -4.53 -2.60
N ILE A 82 3.84 -3.39 -1.94
CA ILE A 82 3.00 -3.28 -0.73
C ILE A 82 1.55 -3.66 -1.05
N MET A 83 0.97 -3.10 -2.13
CA MET A 83 -0.42 -3.40 -2.50
C MET A 83 -0.59 -4.83 -3.01
N SER A 84 0.43 -5.43 -3.63
CA SER A 84 0.39 -6.85 -4.02
C SER A 84 0.25 -7.74 -2.79
N GLY A 85 0.99 -7.42 -1.71
CA GLY A 85 0.86 -8.10 -0.42
C GLY A 85 -0.54 -7.93 0.18
N ALA A 86 -1.06 -6.71 0.22
CA ALA A 86 -2.42 -6.44 0.72
C ALA A 86 -3.49 -7.21 -0.06
N ILE A 87 -3.48 -7.13 -1.39
CA ILE A 87 -4.43 -7.84 -2.27
C ILE A 87 -4.31 -9.35 -2.08
N PHE A 88 -3.09 -9.88 -2.05
CA PHE A 88 -2.86 -11.30 -1.80
C PHE A 88 -3.47 -11.73 -0.46
N PHE A 89 -3.24 -10.98 0.60
CA PHE A 89 -3.77 -11.32 1.91
C PHE A 89 -5.29 -11.25 2.00
N HIS A 90 -5.93 -10.28 1.36
CA HIS A 90 -7.41 -10.25 1.28
C HIS A 90 -8.00 -11.46 0.53
N LEU A 91 -7.31 -11.97 -0.51
CA LEU A 91 -7.86 -13.02 -1.37
C LEU A 91 -7.50 -14.45 -0.94
N PHE A 92 -6.32 -14.65 -0.34
CA PHE A 92 -5.76 -15.98 -0.08
C PHE A 92 -5.55 -16.28 1.41
N THR A 93 -6.08 -15.44 2.30
CA THR A 93 -6.04 -15.67 3.76
C THR A 93 -7.41 -15.47 4.38
N PRO A 94 -7.61 -15.85 5.66
CA PRO A 94 -8.86 -15.62 6.38
C PRO A 94 -9.24 -14.15 6.56
N LEU A 95 -8.40 -13.20 6.15
CA LEU A 95 -8.70 -11.78 6.23
C LEU A 95 -9.98 -11.41 5.46
N GLY A 96 -10.16 -11.95 4.25
CA GLY A 96 -11.31 -11.65 3.39
C GLY A 96 -11.30 -10.22 2.84
N VAL A 97 -12.31 -9.83 2.05
CA VAL A 97 -12.36 -8.50 1.38
C VAL A 97 -13.04 -7.42 2.21
N VAL A 98 -14.08 -7.79 2.96
CA VAL A 98 -14.91 -6.85 3.73
C VAL A 98 -14.34 -6.74 5.14
N MET A 99 -13.91 -5.54 5.52
CA MET A 99 -13.31 -5.29 6.83
C MET A 99 -14.34 -4.77 7.83
N PRO A 100 -14.27 -5.20 9.10
CA PRO A 100 -15.10 -4.64 10.17
C PRO A 100 -14.76 -3.18 10.43
N GLU A 101 -15.77 -2.39 10.79
CA GLU A 101 -15.64 -1.02 11.29
C GLU A 101 -15.93 -1.00 12.80
N PHE A 102 -15.09 -0.30 13.57
CA PHE A 102 -15.20 -0.26 15.02
C PHE A 102 -15.47 1.15 15.54
N ASN A 103 -16.15 1.24 16.67
CA ASN A 103 -16.25 2.49 17.43
C ASN A 103 -15.02 2.69 18.36
N GLU A 104 -15.00 3.81 19.09
CA GLU A 104 -13.89 4.17 20.00
C GLU A 104 -13.67 3.18 21.15
N VAL A 105 -14.67 2.37 21.50
CA VAL A 105 -14.58 1.35 22.55
C VAL A 105 -14.33 -0.06 22.00
N GLY A 106 -14.16 -0.21 20.67
CA GLY A 106 -13.77 -1.46 20.01
C GLY A 106 -14.94 -2.39 19.68
N GLU A 107 -16.17 -1.89 19.71
CA GLU A 107 -17.34 -2.66 19.28
C GLU A 107 -17.50 -2.55 17.77
N MET A 108 -17.82 -3.67 17.12
CA MET A 108 -18.09 -3.70 15.68
C MET A 108 -19.44 -3.04 15.41
N ILE A 109 -19.40 -1.91 14.70
CA ILE A 109 -20.59 -1.12 14.36
C ILE A 109 -21.00 -1.24 12.89
N GLY A 110 -20.16 -1.87 12.07
CA GLY A 110 -20.41 -2.00 10.65
C GLY A 110 -19.28 -2.68 9.90
N THR A 111 -19.22 -2.40 8.60
CA THR A 111 -18.20 -2.89 7.69
C THR A 111 -17.82 -1.81 6.69
N ASP A 112 -16.60 -1.84 6.19
CA ASP A 112 -16.11 -0.93 5.14
C ASP A 112 -16.69 -1.21 3.74
N GLY A 113 -17.49 -2.27 3.57
CA GLY A 113 -18.06 -2.66 2.28
C GLY A 113 -17.04 -3.08 1.22
N GLY A 114 -15.80 -3.40 1.60
CA GLY A 114 -14.70 -3.70 0.70
C GLY A 114 -13.93 -2.48 0.20
N LEU A 115 -14.16 -1.31 0.80
CA LEU A 115 -13.49 -0.06 0.41
C LEU A 115 -11.97 -0.19 0.47
N LEU A 116 -11.39 -0.77 1.52
CA LEU A 116 -9.94 -0.92 1.67
C LEU A 116 -9.34 -1.77 0.54
N PHE A 117 -10.02 -2.85 0.16
CA PHE A 117 -9.59 -3.72 -0.93
C PHE A 117 -9.66 -3.01 -2.29
N ILE A 118 -10.75 -2.29 -2.57
CA ILE A 118 -10.90 -1.51 -3.80
C ILE A 118 -9.80 -0.45 -3.89
N MET A 119 -9.53 0.26 -2.79
CA MET A 119 -8.44 1.23 -2.73
C MET A 119 -7.08 0.58 -2.98
N ALA A 120 -6.81 -0.59 -2.40
CA ALA A 120 -5.58 -1.33 -2.67
C ALA A 120 -5.42 -1.66 -4.16
N CYS A 121 -6.50 -2.09 -4.84
CA CYS A 121 -6.49 -2.36 -6.28
C CYS A 121 -6.22 -1.09 -7.11
N LEU A 122 -6.85 0.04 -6.77
CA LEU A 122 -6.65 1.30 -7.49
C LEU A 122 -5.23 1.84 -7.33
N VAL A 123 -4.67 1.78 -6.12
CA VAL A 123 -3.29 2.14 -5.83
C VAL A 123 -2.33 1.22 -6.58
N TRP A 124 -2.60 -0.09 -6.60
CA TRP A 124 -1.80 -1.06 -7.36
C TRP A 124 -1.76 -0.73 -8.85
N LEU A 125 -2.92 -0.45 -9.47
CA LEU A 125 -3.00 -0.06 -10.88
C LEU A 125 -2.22 1.22 -11.17
N CYS A 126 -2.35 2.23 -10.31
CA CYS A 126 -1.60 3.47 -10.41
C CYS A 126 -0.08 3.24 -10.27
N GLY A 127 0.34 2.43 -9.29
CA GLY A 127 1.73 2.07 -9.06
C GLY A 127 2.33 1.28 -10.22
N ALA A 128 1.59 0.31 -10.77
CA ALA A 128 2.01 -0.50 -11.91
C ALA A 128 2.19 0.37 -13.15
N TYR A 129 1.24 1.27 -13.41
CA TYR A 129 1.36 2.26 -14.47
C TYR A 129 2.61 3.15 -14.32
N LEU A 130 2.85 3.70 -13.13
CA LEU A 130 4.03 4.54 -12.88
C LEU A 130 5.34 3.76 -13.02
N THR A 131 5.38 2.52 -12.53
CA THR A 131 6.54 1.63 -12.64
C THR A 131 6.88 1.34 -14.10
N LEU A 132 5.88 0.97 -14.91
CA LEU A 132 6.05 0.72 -16.36
C LEU A 132 6.48 1.99 -17.10
N ARG A 133 5.95 3.14 -16.70
CA ARG A 133 6.31 4.44 -17.27
C ARG A 133 7.76 4.83 -16.95
N ASP A 134 8.21 4.64 -15.71
CA ASP A 134 9.61 4.89 -15.33
C ASP A 134 10.54 3.96 -16.10
N TRP A 135 10.23 2.66 -16.17
CA TRP A 135 11.04 1.67 -16.90
C TRP A 135 11.32 2.05 -18.35
N ARG A 136 10.29 2.57 -19.04
CA ARG A 136 10.36 3.02 -20.45
C ARG A 136 10.98 4.41 -20.63
N SER A 137 11.20 5.17 -19.56
CA SER A 137 11.78 6.52 -19.61
C SER A 137 13.28 6.47 -19.87
N VAL A 138 13.83 7.35 -20.70
CA VAL A 138 15.28 7.43 -20.95
C VAL A 138 16.05 7.62 -19.63
N ASN A 139 15.52 8.49 -18.75
CA ASN A 139 16.06 8.77 -17.41
C ASN A 139 15.44 7.89 -16.32
N SER A 140 15.25 6.59 -16.59
CA SER A 140 14.63 5.65 -15.65
C SER A 140 15.46 5.52 -14.37
N SER A 141 14.84 5.81 -13.23
CA SER A 141 15.46 5.59 -11.93
C SER A 141 15.69 4.09 -11.66
N LEU A 142 14.75 3.23 -12.08
CA LEU A 142 14.86 1.78 -11.92
C LEU A 142 15.98 1.17 -12.78
N ARG A 143 16.06 1.53 -14.07
CA ARG A 143 17.14 1.01 -14.92
C ARG A 143 18.52 1.50 -14.48
N ASN A 144 18.63 2.71 -13.96
CA ASN A 144 19.91 3.22 -13.49
C ASN A 144 20.43 2.46 -12.27
N ILE A 145 19.54 1.92 -11.43
CA ILE A 145 19.92 1.03 -10.31
C ILE A 145 20.36 -0.34 -10.82
N ILE A 146 19.64 -0.91 -11.79
CA ILE A 146 19.89 -2.29 -12.27
C ILE A 146 21.06 -2.36 -13.27
N GLY A 147 21.16 -1.39 -14.17
CA GLY A 147 22.19 -1.31 -15.21
C GLY A 147 23.43 -0.51 -14.79
N GLY A 148 23.55 -0.17 -13.50
CA GLY A 148 24.75 0.42 -12.91
C GLY A 148 25.82 -0.59 -12.51
N ILE A 149 25.81 -1.78 -13.13
CA ILE A 149 26.87 -2.79 -13.11
C ILE A 149 27.55 -2.76 -14.48
#